data_AF-A0A7X7DWV7-F1
#
_entry.id   AF-A0A7X7DWV7-F1
#
_cell.length_a   1.000
_cell.length_b   1.000
_cell.length_c   1.000
_cell.angle_alpha   90.00
_cell.angle_beta   90.00
_cell.angle_gamma   90.00
#
_symmetry.space_group_name_H-M   'P 1'
#
loop_
_entity.id
_entity.type
_entity.pdbx_description
1 polymer ?
#
loop_
_entity_poly.entity_id
_entity_poly.type
_entity_poly.pdbx_seq_one_letter_code
_entity_poly.pdbx_strand_id
1 'polypeptide(L)'
;IIHIKEDAFIWKPDRQVDWLFCDMVEDPLKVLNLIVKWLKQRLFSNGIINFKFGYSDPLLVLNQINEKIVSSKLASCCICRHLYHDRDEITMMLKV
;
A
#
# COMPACT_ATOMS: atom_id res chain seq x y z
N ILE A 1 4.36 19.01 11.36
CA ILE A 1 3.44 18.37 10.39
C ILE A 1 3.16 19.39 9.30
N ILE A 2 3.41 19.05 8.04
CA ILE A 2 3.04 19.88 6.90
C ILE A 2 1.76 19.26 6.32
N HIS A 3 0.68 20.04 6.23
CA HIS A 3 -0.57 19.58 5.66
C HIS A 3 -0.65 20.00 4.19
N ILE A 4 -0.58 19.02 3.30
CA ILE A 4 -0.72 19.21 1.86
C ILE A 4 -2.19 18.98 1.50
N LYS A 5 -2.85 19.98 0.93
CA LYS A 5 -4.28 19.95 0.57
C LYS A 5 -4.46 19.46 -0.86
N GLU A 6 -4.05 18.23 -1.12
CA GLU A 6 -4.11 17.61 -2.45
C GLU A 6 -4.72 16.21 -2.37
N ASP A 7 -5.17 15.71 -3.53
CA ASP A 7 -5.62 14.33 -3.68
C ASP A 7 -4.41 13.38 -3.58
N ALA A 8 -4.50 12.38 -2.70
CA ALA A 8 -3.45 11.41 -2.45
C ALA A 8 -3.11 10.52 -3.67
N PHE A 9 -4.04 10.35 -4.63
CA PHE A 9 -3.78 9.62 -5.88
C PHE A 9 -3.01 10.45 -6.92
N ILE A 10 -3.05 11.78 -6.79
CA ILE A 10 -2.37 12.72 -7.69
C ILE A 10 -1.02 13.13 -7.12
N TRP A 11 -0.98 13.42 -5.83
CA TRP A 11 0.21 13.87 -5.12
C TRP A 11 1.32 12.82 -5.14
N LYS A 12 2.56 13.28 -5.12
CA LYS A 12 3.76 12.48 -4.87
C LYS A 12 4.84 13.35 -4.21
N PRO A 13 5.73 12.77 -3.39
CA PRO A 13 6.83 13.54 -2.84
C PRO A 13 7.88 13.87 -3.92
N ASP A 14 8.55 15.01 -3.76
CA ASP A 14 9.64 15.44 -4.66
C ASP A 14 10.90 14.58 -4.52
N ARG A 15 11.08 13.93 -3.37
CA ARG A 15 12.20 13.06 -3.03
C ARG A 15 11.69 11.80 -2.35
N GLN A 16 12.51 10.74 -2.37
CA GLN A 16 12.20 9.52 -1.63
C GLN A 16 12.01 9.83 -0.14
N VAL A 17 10.96 9.26 0.46
CA VAL A 17 10.70 9.33 1.90
C VAL A 17 11.08 8.03 2.61
N ASP A 18 11.43 8.09 3.88
CA ASP A 18 11.79 6.88 4.63
C ASP A 18 10.57 5.97 4.88
N TRP A 19 9.41 6.58 5.12
CA TRP A 19 8.18 5.89 5.48
C TRP A 19 6.98 6.42 4.73
N LEU A 20 6.14 5.48 4.26
CA LEU A 20 4.79 5.73 3.76
C LEU A 20 3.77 5.06 4.70
N PHE A 21 2.79 5.83 5.14
CA PHE A 21 1.61 5.33 5.84
C PHE A 21 0.38 5.64 4.99
N CYS A 22 -0.46 4.63 4.72
CA CYS A 22 -1.63 4.79 3.86
C CYS A 22 -2.85 4.07 4.46
N ASP A 23 -3.84 4.85 4.90
CA ASP A 23 -5.12 4.36 5.42
C ASP A 23 -6.28 5.06 4.69
N MET A 24 -6.38 4.81 3.38
CA MET A 24 -7.44 5.38 2.54
C MET A 24 -8.64 4.44 2.48
N VAL A 25 -9.85 4.98 2.65
CA VAL A 25 -11.11 4.24 2.46
C VAL A 25 -11.50 4.26 0.99
N GLU A 26 -10.77 3.48 0.20
CA GLU A 26 -10.89 3.41 -1.26
C GLU A 26 -10.82 1.97 -1.75
N ASP A 27 -11.11 1.77 -3.04
CA ASP A 27 -10.96 0.46 -3.69
C ASP A 27 -9.53 -0.08 -3.46
N PRO A 28 -9.38 -1.29 -2.90
CA PRO A 28 -8.08 -1.81 -2.50
C PRO A 28 -7.13 -2.01 -3.70
N LEU A 29 -7.65 -2.28 -4.90
CA LEU A 29 -6.85 -2.41 -6.10
C LEU A 29 -6.40 -1.04 -6.62
N LYS A 30 -7.20 0.02 -6.46
CA LYS A 30 -6.73 1.39 -6.74
C LYS A 30 -5.58 1.78 -5.84
N VAL A 31 -5.70 1.53 -4.53
CA VAL A 31 -4.62 1.77 -3.56
C VAL A 31 -3.39 0.94 -3.93
N LEU A 32 -3.55 -0.36 -4.23
CA LEU A 32 -2.44 -1.23 -4.59
C LEU A 32 -1.70 -0.74 -5.84
N ASN A 33 -2.43 -0.29 -6.86
CA ASN A 33 -1.82 0.26 -8.07
C ASN A 33 -1.01 1.54 -7.79
N LEU A 34 -1.47 2.40 -6.87
CA LEU A 34 -0.71 3.56 -6.41
C LEU A 34 0.60 3.13 -5.71
N ILE A 35 0.52 2.18 -4.78
CA ILE A 35 1.69 1.66 -4.07
C ILE A 35 2.70 1.03 -5.04
N VAL A 36 2.24 0.23 -5.99
CA VAL A 36 3.10 -0.38 -7.03
C VAL A 36 3.78 0.68 -7.90
N LYS A 37 3.06 1.74 -8.27
CA LYS A 37 3.64 2.89 -9.00
C LYS A 37 4.75 3.55 -8.19
N TRP A 38 4.52 3.78 -6.90
CA TRP A 38 5.49 4.42 -6.00
C TRP A 38 6.71 3.53 -5.73
N LEU A 39 6.52 2.22 -5.58
CA LEU A 39 7.60 1.23 -5.47
C LEU A 39 8.52 1.27 -6.71
N LYS A 40 7.92 1.21 -7.92
CA LYS A 40 8.66 1.29 -9.18
C LYS A 40 9.45 2.59 -9.34
N GLN A 41 8.94 3.68 -8.78
CA GLN A 41 9.57 5.01 -8.80
C GLN A 41 10.52 5.26 -7.61
N ARG A 42 10.65 4.29 -6.69
CA ARG A 42 11.45 4.40 -5.45
C ARG A 42 11.11 5.63 -4.62
N LEU A 43 9.81 5.91 -4.48
CA LEU A 43 9.33 7.08 -3.73
C LEU A 43 9.32 6.88 -2.21
N PHE A 44 9.46 5.65 -1.72
CA PHE A 44 9.60 5.36 -0.30
C PHE A 44 10.52 4.16 -0.03
N SER A 45 11.01 4.01 1.21
CA SER A 45 11.85 2.88 1.63
C SER A 45 11.10 1.84 2.46
N ASN A 46 10.15 2.27 3.30
CA ASN A 46 9.32 1.42 4.14
C ASN A 46 7.85 1.85 4.02
N GLY A 47 6.93 0.89 4.12
CA GLY A 47 5.51 1.17 3.98
C GLY A 47 4.64 0.38 4.95
N ILE A 48 3.62 1.03 5.52
CA ILE A 48 2.48 0.39 6.18
C ILE A 48 1.20 0.86 5.46
N ILE A 49 0.47 -0.09 4.89
CA ILE A 49 -0.69 0.20 4.05
C ILE A 49 -1.87 -0.66 4.48
N ASN A 50 -3.00 -0.03 4.73
CA ASN A 50 -4.26 -0.68 5.01
C ASN A 50 -5.08 -0.81 3.72
N PHE A 51 -5.52 -2.03 3.42
CA PHE A 51 -6.44 -2.30 2.32
C PHE A 51 -7.83 -2.61 2.87
N LYS A 52 -8.76 -1.69 2.68
CA LYS A 52 -10.17 -1.90 3.02
C LYS A 52 -10.77 -2.84 1.96
N PHE A 53 -11.11 -4.07 2.34
CA PHE A 53 -11.76 -4.99 1.40
C PHE A 53 -13.29 -4.89 1.50
N GLY A 54 -13.86 -4.53 2.65
CA GLY A 54 -15.31 -4.37 2.79
C GLY A 54 -16.05 -5.64 2.34
N TYR A 55 -16.86 -5.53 1.28
CA TYR A 55 -17.57 -6.66 0.67
C TYR A 55 -16.76 -7.43 -0.39
N SER A 56 -15.53 -7.00 -0.69
CA SER A 56 -14.64 -7.63 -1.65
C SER A 56 -13.93 -8.82 -1.01
N ASP A 57 -13.61 -9.82 -1.82
CA ASP A 57 -12.86 -11.00 -1.34
C ASP A 57 -11.43 -10.61 -0.93
N PRO A 58 -11.04 -10.74 0.36
CA PRO A 58 -9.69 -10.44 0.81
C PRO A 58 -8.63 -11.30 0.11
N LEU A 59 -8.97 -12.51 -0.35
CA LEU A 59 -8.05 -13.37 -1.10
C LEU A 59 -7.69 -12.76 -2.46
N LEU A 60 -8.62 -12.05 -3.10
CA LEU A 60 -8.35 -11.35 -4.36
C LEU A 60 -7.28 -10.27 -4.15
N VAL A 61 -7.38 -9.50 -3.07
CA VAL A 61 -6.40 -8.46 -2.72
C VAL A 61 -5.03 -9.07 -2.46
N LEU A 62 -4.97 -10.15 -1.66
CA LEU A 62 -3.72 -10.85 -1.35
C LEU A 62 -3.07 -11.46 -2.61
N ASN A 63 -3.86 -12.06 -3.50
CA ASN A 63 -3.37 -12.58 -4.77
C ASN A 63 -2.77 -11.47 -5.64
N GLN A 64 -3.45 -10.32 -5.73
CA GLN A 64 -2.96 -9.17 -6.48
C GLN A 64 -1.67 -8.58 -5.87
N ILE A 65 -1.55 -8.53 -4.54
CA ILE A 65 -0.30 -8.14 -3.86
C ILE A 65 0.83 -9.11 -4.22
N ASN A 66 0.55 -10.41 -4.17
CA ASN A 66 1.55 -11.43 -4.50
C ASN A 66 2.04 -11.28 -5.95
N GLU A 67 1.12 -11.18 -6.91
CA GLU A 67 1.46 -11.03 -8.33
C GLU A 67 2.22 -9.73 -8.62
N LYS A 68 1.76 -8.59 -8.08
CA LYS A 68 2.27 -7.26 -8.45
C LYS A 68 3.47 -6.79 -7.65
N ILE A 69 3.74 -7.37 -6.48
CA ILE A 69 4.84 -6.96 -5.60
C ILE A 69 5.84 -8.10 -5.41
N VAL A 70 5.36 -9.26 -4.93
CA VAL A 70 6.22 -10.38 -4.53
C VAL A 70 6.83 -11.07 -5.75
N SER A 71 6.02 -11.52 -6.70
CA SER A 71 6.50 -12.21 -7.91
C SER A 71 7.38 -11.31 -8.77
N SER A 72 7.10 -10.00 -8.80
CA SER A 72 7.90 -8.99 -9.49
C SER A 72 9.13 -8.51 -8.71
N LYS A 73 9.34 -8.99 -7.47
CA LYS A 73 10.47 -8.62 -6.60
C LYS A 73 10.61 -7.10 -6.41
N LEU A 74 9.50 -6.39 -6.26
CA LEU A 74 9.50 -4.93 -6.06
C LEU A 74 9.84 -4.51 -4.62
N ALA A 75 9.82 -5.46 -3.69
CA ALA A 75 10.14 -5.24 -2.29
C ALA A 75 10.99 -6.40 -1.77
N SER A 76 12.01 -6.09 -0.97
CA SER A 76 12.79 -7.09 -0.24
C SER A 76 12.01 -7.80 0.86
N CYS A 77 10.95 -7.16 1.40
CA CYS A 77 10.01 -7.78 2.34
C CYS A 77 8.59 -7.30 2.07
N CYS A 78 7.63 -8.24 2.10
CA CYS A 78 6.20 -7.97 2.01
C CYS A 78 5.46 -8.92 2.95
N ILE A 79 4.82 -8.36 3.98
CA ILE A 79 4.06 -9.12 4.97
C ILE A 79 2.65 -8.55 5.03
N CYS A 80 1.65 -9.38 4.76
CA CYS A 80 0.25 -9.03 4.95
C CYS A 80 -0.29 -9.76 6.17
N ARG A 81 -0.99 -9.05 7.05
CA ARG A 81 -1.63 -9.64 8.22
C ARG A 81 -2.92 -8.90 8.55
N HIS A 82 -3.95 -9.66 8.89
CA HIS A 82 -5.13 -9.15 9.56
C HIS A 82 -4.78 -8.97 11.05
N LEU A 83 -4.65 -7.72 11.48
CA LEU A 83 -4.25 -7.36 12.84
C LEU A 83 -5.45 -7.38 13.80
N TYR A 84 -5.17 -7.34 15.11
CA TYR A 84 -6.22 -7.36 16.14
C TYR A 84 -7.28 -6.26 15.98
N HIS A 85 -6.89 -5.09 15.47
CA HIS A 85 -7.77 -3.95 15.25
C HIS A 85 -8.33 -3.86 13.83
N ASP A 86 -7.89 -4.74 12.93
CA ASP A 86 -8.42 -4.78 11.58
C ASP A 86 -9.85 -5.36 11.64
N ARG A 87 -10.81 -4.64 11.06
CA ARG A 87 -12.15 -5.18 10.81
C ARG A 87 -12.19 -5.75 9.39
N ASP A 88 -12.80 -5.03 8.46
CA ASP A 88 -12.87 -5.43 7.04
C ASP A 88 -11.69 -4.88 6.24
N GLU A 89 -10.48 -5.07 6.77
CA GLU A 89 -9.24 -4.60 6.19
C GLU A 89 -8.05 -5.54 6.46
N ILE A 90 -7.00 -5.44 5.66
CA ILE A 90 -5.72 -6.11 5.90
C ILE A 90 -4.61 -5.07 5.93
N THR A 91 -3.70 -5.20 6.90
CA THR A 91 -2.50 -4.39 6.99
C THR A 91 -1.33 -5.06 6.27
N MET A 92 -0.66 -4.33 5.39
CA MET A 92 0.54 -4.74 4.67
C MET A 92 1.76 -3.93 5.14
N MET A 93 2.84 -4.62 5.49
CA MET A 93 4.16 -4.04 5.73
C MET A 93 5.08 -4.33 4.54
N LEU A 94 5.77 -3.29 4.07
CA LEU A 94 6.75 -3.35 3.00
C LEU A 94 8.11 -2.83 3.45
N LYS A 95 9.16 -3.51 2.97
CA LYS A 95 10.53 -2.99 2.91
C LYS A 95 11.02 -3.10 1.47
N VAL A 96 11.44 -1.97 0.88
CA VAL A 96 11.94 -1.92 -0.50
C VAL A 96 13.36 -2.46 -0.55
#